data_AF-A0A8J6U133-F1
#
_entry.id   AF-A0A8J6U133-F1
#
_cell.length_a   1.000
_cell.length_b   1.000
_cell.length_c   1.000
_cell.angle_alpha   90.00
_cell.angle_beta   90.00
_cell.angle_gamma   90.00
#
_symmetry.space_group_name_H-M   'P 1'
#
loop_
_entity.id
_entity.type
_entity.pdbx_description
1 polymer ?
#
loop_
_entity_poly.entity_id
_entity_poly.type
_entity_poly.pdbx_seq_one_letter_code
_entity_poly.pdbx_strand_id
1 'polypeptide(L)'
;MPNNLVSFRKFLQTGRLGPISADMTLMDVARVLGGPDRFILSSDQTVPLYWCYNKLEISFAEDVPHRIEWFQIEYADCLDGDFEVIVDDMLAMTLDGFDNATKPSEFLLQDVWSPNDTIVTLRAISDDILLNIKSGPIRIYFRVDTDFLQGSDAGHYLRSNRLEDVVRTIDTRTQLDSIYSYSSSDQDFKASDATSINGATYLAALYR
;
A
#
# COMPACT_ATOMS: atom_id res chain seq x y z
N MET A 1 -20.72 15.58 6.72
CA MET A 1 -20.66 14.54 5.66
C MET A 1 -19.62 15.02 4.67
N PRO A 2 -18.61 14.20 4.34
CA PRO A 2 -17.57 14.61 3.41
C PRO A 2 -18.13 14.94 2.02
N ASN A 3 -17.53 15.94 1.36
CA ASN A 3 -18.00 16.42 0.05
C ASN A 3 -17.79 15.41 -1.08
N ASN A 4 -16.82 14.49 -0.92
CA ASN A 4 -16.55 13.42 -1.86
C ASN A 4 -16.56 12.07 -1.13
N LEU A 5 -17.47 11.19 -1.52
CA LEU A 5 -17.46 9.79 -1.14
C LEU A 5 -16.97 8.95 -2.32
N VAL A 6 -15.90 8.18 -2.13
CA VAL A 6 -15.25 7.39 -3.18
C VAL A 6 -15.22 5.91 -2.83
N SER A 7 -15.08 5.04 -3.83
CA SER A 7 -15.03 3.59 -3.61
C SER A 7 -13.59 3.11 -3.44
N PHE A 8 -13.32 2.34 -2.40
CA PHE A 8 -12.02 1.70 -2.19
C PHE A 8 -11.69 0.73 -3.33
N ARG A 9 -12.65 -0.08 -3.76
CA ARG A 9 -12.50 -0.95 -4.94
C ARG A 9 -12.10 -0.14 -6.18
N LYS A 10 -12.72 1.03 -6.40
CA LYS A 10 -12.38 1.90 -7.53
C LYS A 10 -10.98 2.51 -7.40
N PHE A 11 -10.57 2.88 -6.19
CA PHE A 11 -9.19 3.30 -5.92
C PHE A 11 -8.20 2.20 -6.29
N LEU A 12 -8.41 0.97 -5.81
CA LEU A 12 -7.56 -0.18 -6.12
C LEU A 12 -7.48 -0.48 -7.63
N GLN A 13 -8.57 -0.28 -8.38
CA GLN A 13 -8.56 -0.48 -9.84
C GLN A 13 -7.80 0.59 -10.61
N THR A 14 -7.72 1.82 -10.08
CA THR A 14 -7.33 2.99 -10.89
C THR A 14 -6.11 3.74 -10.38
N GLY A 15 -5.72 3.55 -9.11
CA GLY A 15 -4.75 4.43 -8.46
C GLY A 15 -5.26 5.85 -8.24
N ARG A 16 -6.57 6.09 -8.35
CA ARG A 16 -7.17 7.41 -8.13
C ARG A 16 -8.04 7.39 -6.88
N LEU A 17 -7.74 8.27 -5.93
CA LEU A 17 -8.53 8.44 -4.73
C LEU A 17 -9.38 9.70 -4.86
N GLY A 18 -10.53 9.55 -5.54
CA GLY A 18 -11.39 10.67 -5.90
C GLY A 18 -10.67 11.68 -6.80
N PRO A 19 -10.49 12.93 -6.35
CA PRO A 19 -9.80 13.93 -7.14
C PRO A 19 -8.28 13.74 -7.14
N ILE A 20 -7.72 12.89 -6.27
CA ILE A 20 -6.28 12.69 -6.12
C ILE A 20 -5.77 11.57 -7.02
N SER A 21 -4.68 11.86 -7.73
CA SER A 21 -3.99 10.90 -8.61
C SER A 21 -2.52 11.26 -8.76
N ALA A 22 -1.66 10.26 -8.99
CA ALA A 22 -0.20 10.45 -9.01
C ALA A 22 0.33 11.27 -10.19
N ASP A 23 -0.52 11.71 -11.13
CA ASP A 23 -0.16 12.64 -12.20
C ASP A 23 -0.27 14.13 -11.81
N MET A 24 -0.78 14.42 -10.62
CA MET A 24 -0.96 15.78 -10.10
C MET A 24 0.36 16.42 -9.65
N THR A 25 0.37 17.75 -9.61
CA THR A 25 1.42 18.55 -8.97
C THR A 25 1.02 18.96 -7.55
N LEU A 26 1.99 19.39 -6.74
CA LEU A 26 1.77 20.01 -5.43
C LEU A 26 0.71 21.12 -5.51
N MET A 27 0.78 21.97 -6.53
CA MET A 27 -0.19 23.05 -6.72
C MET A 27 -1.59 22.56 -7.09
N ASP A 28 -1.71 21.42 -7.78
CA ASP A 28 -3.02 20.83 -8.07
C ASP A 28 -3.64 20.24 -6.79
N VAL A 29 -2.83 19.58 -5.96
CA VAL A 29 -3.28 19.07 -4.65
C VAL A 29 -3.76 20.22 -3.78
N ALA A 30 -2.99 21.30 -3.68
CA ALA A 30 -3.35 22.47 -2.88
C ALA A 30 -4.68 23.12 -3.29
N ARG A 31 -5.02 23.07 -4.59
CA ARG A 31 -6.30 23.59 -5.10
C ARG A 31 -7.48 22.69 -4.74
N VAL A 32 -7.25 21.39 -4.63
CA VAL A 32 -8.29 20.38 -4.41
C VAL A 32 -8.54 20.14 -2.92
N LEU A 33 -7.48 20.01 -2.13
CA LEU A 33 -7.54 19.66 -0.70
C LEU A 33 -7.25 20.84 0.23
N GLY A 34 -6.79 21.97 -0.29
CA GLY A 34 -6.26 23.05 0.55
C GLY A 34 -4.84 22.76 1.04
N GLY A 35 -4.46 23.33 2.17
CA GLY A 35 -3.16 23.06 2.80
C GLY A 35 -3.20 21.79 3.66
N PRO A 36 -2.06 21.10 3.85
CA PRO A 36 -2.00 19.90 4.68
C PRO A 36 -2.10 20.21 6.17
N ASP A 37 -2.49 19.21 6.97
CA ASP A 37 -2.51 19.30 8.44
C ASP A 37 -1.09 19.39 9.00
N ARG A 38 -0.17 18.64 8.39
CA ARG A 38 1.25 18.64 8.69
C ARG A 38 2.07 18.46 7.42
N PHE A 39 3.30 18.96 7.44
CA PHE A 39 4.28 18.69 6.40
C PHE A 39 5.66 18.48 7.00
N ILE A 40 6.51 17.72 6.31
CA ILE A 40 7.91 17.54 6.68
C ILE A 40 8.75 18.45 5.77
N LEU A 41 9.63 19.23 6.40
CA LEU A 41 10.59 20.08 5.72
C LEU A 41 11.98 19.82 6.32
N SER A 42 12.86 19.20 5.56
CA SER A 42 14.27 19.05 5.95
C SER A 42 14.96 20.41 5.95
N SER A 43 16.04 20.55 6.73
CA SER A 43 16.75 21.84 6.91
C SER A 43 17.31 22.44 5.62
N ASP A 44 17.49 21.63 4.59
CA ASP A 44 17.99 21.99 3.26
C ASP A 44 16.88 22.19 2.21
N GLN A 45 15.63 21.91 2.55
CA GLN A 45 14.49 22.06 1.65
C GLN A 45 13.82 23.43 1.80
N THR A 46 13.44 24.03 0.68
CA THR A 46 12.69 25.30 0.63
C THR A 46 11.21 25.11 0.35
N VAL A 47 10.83 23.93 -0.14
CA VAL A 47 9.45 23.53 -0.44
C VAL A 47 9.17 22.26 0.37
N PRO A 48 8.05 22.18 1.11
CA PRO A 48 7.68 20.96 1.81
C PRO A 48 7.17 19.92 0.80
N LEU A 49 7.97 18.88 0.57
CA LEU A 49 7.67 17.85 -0.43
C LEU A 49 6.99 16.61 0.16
N TYR A 50 6.67 16.62 1.46
CA TYR A 50 5.92 15.56 2.12
C TYR A 50 4.75 16.15 2.91
N TRP A 51 3.54 15.85 2.48
CA TRP A 51 2.31 16.42 3.04
C TRP A 51 1.46 15.33 3.67
N CYS A 52 0.81 15.62 4.80
CA CYS A 52 -0.11 14.70 5.44
C CYS A 52 -1.45 15.38 5.75
N TYR A 53 -2.52 14.68 5.39
CA TYR A 53 -3.92 15.01 5.59
C TYR A 53 -4.56 13.85 6.35
N ASN A 54 -4.55 13.89 7.68
CA ASN A 54 -4.98 12.77 8.52
C ASN A 54 -4.38 11.41 8.07
N LYS A 55 -5.15 10.53 7.41
CA LYS A 55 -4.70 9.22 6.91
C LYS A 55 -4.03 9.28 5.53
N LEU A 56 -4.18 10.36 4.76
CA LEU A 56 -3.57 10.51 3.44
C LEU A 56 -2.19 11.18 3.56
N GLU A 57 -1.15 10.51 3.08
CA GLU A 57 0.19 11.09 2.94
C GLU A 57 0.60 11.15 1.47
N ILE A 58 1.31 12.22 1.09
CA ILE A 58 1.68 12.50 -0.30
C ILE A 58 3.15 12.92 -0.34
N SER A 59 3.94 12.22 -1.19
CA SER A 59 5.30 12.62 -1.54
C SER A 59 5.33 13.28 -2.90
N PHE A 60 6.08 14.37 -3.01
CA PHE A 60 6.30 15.11 -4.24
C PHE A 60 7.76 15.05 -4.67
N ALA A 61 7.98 15.00 -5.98
CA ALA A 61 9.31 15.05 -6.57
C ALA A 61 9.99 16.40 -6.30
N GLU A 62 11.32 16.37 -6.18
CA GLU A 62 12.14 17.57 -5.98
C GLU A 62 12.08 18.52 -7.19
N ASP A 63 11.99 17.97 -8.40
CA ASP A 63 11.96 18.77 -9.62
C ASP A 63 10.61 19.48 -9.81
N VAL A 64 10.68 20.78 -10.12
CA VAL A 64 9.52 21.57 -10.56
C VAL A 64 8.90 20.91 -11.80
N PRO A 65 7.58 20.66 -11.82
CA PRO A 65 6.54 21.30 -11.01
C PRO A 65 6.13 20.57 -9.71
N HIS A 66 7.01 19.76 -9.11
CA HIS A 66 6.75 18.97 -7.91
C HIS A 66 5.56 18.04 -8.10
N ARG A 67 5.71 17.10 -9.04
CA ARG A 67 4.70 16.07 -9.30
C ARG A 67 4.64 15.09 -8.13
N ILE A 68 3.46 14.52 -7.87
CA ILE A 68 3.33 13.42 -6.93
C ILE A 68 4.20 12.25 -7.41
N GLU A 69 5.06 11.75 -6.53
CA GLU A 69 5.77 10.48 -6.75
C GLU A 69 4.87 9.31 -6.36
N TRP A 70 4.22 9.46 -5.20
CA TRP A 70 3.24 8.54 -4.66
C TRP A 70 2.37 9.24 -3.62
N PHE A 71 1.20 8.66 -3.37
CA PHE A 71 0.41 8.94 -2.18
C PHE A 71 -0.03 7.63 -1.53
N GLN A 72 -0.27 7.66 -0.23
CA GLN A 72 -0.66 6.48 0.54
C GLN A 72 -1.85 6.76 1.45
N ILE A 73 -2.63 5.73 1.71
CA ILE A 73 -3.49 5.64 2.88
C ILE A 73 -2.64 4.99 3.97
N GLU A 74 -2.20 5.81 4.92
CA GLU A 74 -1.45 5.41 6.12
C GLU A 74 -2.42 4.91 7.20
N TYR A 75 -1.91 4.07 8.11
CA TYR A 75 -2.69 3.42 9.16
C TYR A 75 -3.86 2.62 8.58
N ALA A 76 -3.58 1.86 7.53
CA ALA A 76 -4.57 0.98 6.92
C ALA A 76 -4.91 -0.21 7.85
N ASP A 77 -4.09 -0.46 8.87
CA ASP A 77 -4.36 -1.34 10.01
C ASP A 77 -5.55 -0.85 10.87
N CYS A 78 -6.00 0.39 10.68
CA CYS A 78 -7.11 0.99 11.40
C CYS A 78 -8.36 1.16 10.53
N LEU A 79 -8.45 0.56 9.34
CA LEU A 79 -9.67 0.62 8.52
C LEU A 79 -10.74 -0.29 9.13
N ASP A 80 -11.93 0.27 9.42
CA ASP A 80 -13.05 -0.50 9.98
C ASP A 80 -14.42 0.05 9.53
N GLY A 81 -15.43 -0.81 9.51
CA GLY A 81 -16.81 -0.46 9.16
C GLY A 81 -17.09 -0.28 7.66
N ASP A 82 -18.09 0.54 7.33
CA ASP A 82 -18.57 0.69 5.96
C ASP A 82 -17.78 1.76 5.16
N PHE A 83 -17.21 2.75 5.85
CA PHE A 83 -16.47 3.85 5.25
C PHE A 83 -15.47 4.46 6.23
N GLU A 84 -14.45 5.10 5.68
CA GLU A 84 -13.41 5.79 6.41
C GLU A 84 -13.31 7.25 5.95
N VAL A 85 -13.07 8.14 6.91
CA VAL A 85 -12.76 9.54 6.61
C VAL A 85 -11.27 9.64 6.35
N ILE A 86 -10.91 9.99 5.11
CA ILE A 86 -9.51 10.07 4.68
C ILE A 86 -8.96 11.48 4.90
N VAL A 87 -9.72 12.51 4.49
CA VAL A 87 -9.39 13.92 4.67
C VAL A 87 -10.64 14.63 5.18
N ASP A 88 -10.68 14.89 6.50
CA ASP A 88 -11.72 15.61 7.24
C ASP A 88 -13.11 15.65 6.56
N ASP A 89 -13.60 16.84 6.19
CA ASP A 89 -14.89 17.04 5.54
C ASP A 89 -14.80 17.01 4.00
N MET A 90 -13.64 16.66 3.44
CA MET A 90 -13.40 16.71 2.00
C MET A 90 -13.55 15.36 1.32
N LEU A 91 -13.04 14.30 1.95
CA LEU A 91 -12.90 12.99 1.32
C LEU A 91 -13.13 11.85 2.31
N ALA A 92 -14.14 11.03 2.01
CA ALA A 92 -14.33 9.72 2.61
C ALA A 92 -14.29 8.62 1.55
N MET A 93 -13.96 7.42 1.98
CA MET A 93 -13.85 6.23 1.14
C MET A 93 -14.74 5.12 1.70
N THR A 94 -15.67 4.59 0.91
CA THR A 94 -16.38 3.34 1.25
C THR A 94 -15.39 2.20 1.21
N LEU A 95 -15.42 1.32 2.21
CA LEU A 95 -14.46 0.23 2.29
C LEU A 95 -14.84 -0.97 1.41
N ASP A 96 -16.04 -1.02 0.84
CA ASP A 96 -16.46 -2.01 -0.16
C ASP A 96 -16.24 -3.48 0.26
N GLY A 97 -16.33 -3.76 1.56
CA GLY A 97 -16.12 -5.08 2.15
C GLY A 97 -14.66 -5.41 2.50
N PHE A 98 -13.74 -4.45 2.38
CA PHE A 98 -12.38 -4.53 2.91
C PHE A 98 -12.33 -3.92 4.32
N ASP A 99 -11.35 -4.32 5.11
CA ASP A 99 -11.07 -3.81 6.45
C ASP A 99 -9.60 -4.06 6.82
N ASN A 100 -9.23 -3.72 8.06
CA ASN A 100 -7.89 -3.97 8.60
C ASN A 100 -7.48 -5.45 8.68
N ALA A 101 -8.45 -6.36 8.70
CA ALA A 101 -8.23 -7.81 8.84
C ALA A 101 -8.16 -8.52 7.48
N THR A 102 -8.39 -7.79 6.39
CA THR A 102 -8.42 -8.36 5.05
C THR A 102 -7.03 -8.87 4.65
N LYS A 103 -6.96 -10.16 4.34
CA LYS A 103 -5.71 -10.87 4.06
C LYS A 103 -5.22 -10.64 2.63
N PRO A 104 -3.93 -10.88 2.36
CA PRO A 104 -3.38 -10.88 1.00
C PRO A 104 -4.16 -11.77 0.04
N SER A 105 -4.50 -13.00 0.45
CA SER A 105 -5.29 -13.93 -0.36
C SER A 105 -6.70 -13.40 -0.67
N GLU A 106 -7.32 -12.70 0.29
CA GLU A 106 -8.63 -12.11 0.12
C GLU A 106 -8.56 -10.97 -0.91
N PHE A 107 -7.59 -10.05 -0.83
CA PHE A 107 -7.38 -9.03 -1.86
C PHE A 107 -7.22 -9.64 -3.27
N LEU A 108 -6.45 -10.71 -3.39
CA LEU A 108 -6.22 -11.40 -4.67
C LEU A 108 -7.46 -12.09 -5.24
N LEU A 109 -8.46 -12.42 -4.40
CA LEU A 109 -9.69 -13.09 -4.80
C LEU A 109 -10.85 -12.13 -5.14
N GLN A 110 -10.70 -10.82 -4.91
CA GLN A 110 -11.80 -9.83 -5.04
C GLN A 110 -12.12 -9.39 -6.47
N ASP A 111 -11.51 -10.00 -7.49
CA ASP A 111 -11.67 -9.66 -8.92
C ASP A 111 -11.44 -8.17 -9.23
N VAL A 112 -10.57 -7.54 -8.44
CA VAL A 112 -10.09 -6.17 -8.66
C VAL A 112 -8.98 -6.17 -9.72
N TRP A 113 -8.15 -7.20 -9.68
CA TRP A 113 -7.01 -7.41 -10.57
C TRP A 113 -6.96 -8.86 -11.03
N SER A 114 -6.33 -9.09 -12.18
CA SER A 114 -5.94 -10.42 -12.61
C SER A 114 -4.81 -10.94 -11.70
N PRO A 115 -4.96 -12.09 -11.02
CA PRO A 115 -3.89 -12.66 -10.20
C PRO A 115 -2.62 -13.02 -11.00
N ASN A 116 -2.73 -13.20 -12.31
CA ASN A 116 -1.56 -13.46 -13.17
C ASN A 116 -0.72 -12.20 -13.41
N ASP A 117 -1.35 -11.02 -13.38
CA ASP A 117 -0.72 -9.72 -13.63
C ASP A 117 -0.34 -8.99 -12.33
N THR A 118 -0.72 -9.57 -11.19
CA THR A 118 -0.40 -9.07 -9.85
C THR A 118 0.87 -9.73 -9.35
N ILE A 119 1.79 -8.96 -8.77
CA ILE A 119 3.03 -9.46 -8.17
C ILE A 119 2.89 -9.42 -6.65
N VAL A 120 3.19 -10.53 -6.00
CA VAL A 120 3.35 -10.63 -4.55
C VAL A 120 4.83 -10.76 -4.24
N THR A 121 5.35 -9.86 -3.41
CA THR A 121 6.75 -9.87 -3.00
C THR A 121 6.85 -10.06 -1.50
N LEU A 122 7.67 -11.04 -1.11
CA LEU A 122 8.06 -11.33 0.27
C LEU A 122 9.51 -10.90 0.46
N ARG A 123 9.77 -10.09 1.48
CA ARG A 123 11.11 -9.59 1.75
C ARG A 123 11.38 -9.59 3.25
N ALA A 124 12.59 -9.98 3.63
CA ALA A 124 13.08 -9.75 4.98
C ALA A 124 13.58 -8.31 5.14
N ILE A 125 13.15 -7.64 6.20
CA ILE A 125 13.62 -6.32 6.61
C ILE A 125 14.03 -6.42 8.07
N SER A 126 15.34 -6.54 8.32
CA SER A 126 15.86 -6.94 9.64
C SER A 126 15.21 -8.26 10.08
N ASP A 127 14.54 -8.28 11.24
CA ASP A 127 13.88 -9.46 11.80
C ASP A 127 12.41 -9.60 11.35
N ASP A 128 11.93 -8.67 10.52
CA ASP A 128 10.55 -8.66 10.04
C ASP A 128 10.43 -9.22 8.62
N ILE A 129 9.23 -9.69 8.29
CA ILE A 129 8.84 -10.03 6.92
C ILE A 129 7.85 -8.97 6.44
N LEU A 130 8.19 -8.29 5.35
CA LEU A 130 7.29 -7.42 4.61
C LEU A 130 6.70 -8.21 3.44
N LEU A 131 5.38 -8.22 3.35
CA LEU A 131 4.65 -8.70 2.18
C LEU A 131 4.08 -7.48 1.46
N ASN A 132 4.23 -7.41 0.13
CA ASN A 132 3.45 -6.47 -0.66
C ASN A 132 2.79 -7.11 -1.87
N ILE A 133 1.61 -6.59 -2.21
CA ILE A 133 0.88 -6.88 -3.44
C ILE A 133 1.03 -5.67 -4.35
N LYS A 134 1.51 -5.88 -5.58
CA LYS A 134 1.61 -4.86 -6.63
C LYS A 134 0.67 -5.19 -7.78
N SER A 135 -0.18 -4.23 -8.15
CA SER A 135 -0.96 -4.28 -9.37
C SER A 135 -1.11 -2.89 -9.97
N GLY A 136 -0.56 -2.69 -11.17
CA GLY A 136 -0.50 -1.37 -11.80
C GLY A 136 0.19 -0.33 -10.88
N PRO A 137 -0.44 0.83 -10.59
CA PRO A 137 0.11 1.84 -9.69
C PRO A 137 -0.05 1.47 -8.21
N ILE A 138 -0.88 0.48 -7.88
CA ILE A 138 -1.19 0.16 -6.49
C ILE A 138 -0.11 -0.73 -5.88
N ARG A 139 0.27 -0.40 -4.65
CA ARG A 139 0.93 -1.34 -3.74
C ARG A 139 0.21 -1.41 -2.42
N ILE A 140 -0.08 -2.62 -1.96
CA ILE A 140 -0.59 -2.87 -0.61
C ILE A 140 0.54 -3.51 0.19
N TYR A 141 0.89 -2.90 1.31
CA TYR A 141 1.89 -3.42 2.23
C TYR A 141 1.23 -4.08 3.43
N PHE A 142 1.81 -5.20 3.83
CA PHE A 142 1.42 -5.96 5.01
C PHE A 142 2.66 -6.21 5.87
N ARG A 143 2.50 -5.99 7.16
CA ARG A 143 3.46 -6.49 8.16
C ARG A 143 3.07 -7.91 8.52
N VAL A 144 4.05 -8.79 8.63
CA VAL A 144 3.82 -10.17 9.06
C VAL A 144 4.25 -10.29 10.51
N ASP A 145 3.37 -10.80 11.37
CA ASP A 145 3.74 -11.22 12.73
C ASP A 145 4.77 -12.36 12.65
N THR A 146 5.98 -12.07 13.13
CA THR A 146 7.17 -12.95 13.08
C THR A 146 7.42 -13.76 14.34
N ASP A 147 6.48 -13.81 15.30
CA ASP A 147 6.63 -14.59 16.55
C ASP A 147 6.91 -16.08 16.31
N PHE A 148 6.52 -16.61 15.13
CA PHE A 148 6.77 -17.99 14.73
C PHE A 148 8.25 -18.28 14.38
N LEU A 149 9.07 -17.25 14.18
CA LEU A 149 10.48 -17.42 13.79
C LEU A 149 11.34 -18.00 14.92
N GLN A 150 10.90 -17.92 16.19
CA GLN A 150 11.58 -18.51 17.36
C GLN A 150 13.10 -18.22 17.41
N GLY A 151 13.52 -17.01 17.00
CA GLY A 151 14.93 -16.59 16.96
C GLY A 151 15.67 -16.91 15.65
N SER A 152 14.98 -17.41 14.62
CA SER A 152 15.51 -17.49 13.25
C SER A 152 15.42 -16.13 12.55
N ASP A 153 16.44 -15.79 11.76
CA ASP A 153 16.43 -14.62 10.88
C ASP A 153 15.34 -14.75 9.79
N ALA A 154 14.58 -13.68 9.55
CA ALA A 154 13.50 -13.65 8.56
C ALA A 154 14.00 -14.03 7.15
N GLY A 155 15.19 -13.55 6.76
CA GLY A 155 15.79 -13.87 5.47
C GLY A 155 16.23 -15.33 5.35
N HIS A 156 16.70 -15.93 6.44
CA HIS A 156 16.96 -17.36 6.53
C HIS A 156 15.65 -18.16 6.43
N TYR A 157 14.60 -17.78 7.14
CA TYR A 157 13.30 -18.46 7.05
C TYR A 157 12.76 -18.47 5.62
N LEU A 158 12.77 -17.33 4.93
CA LEU A 158 12.28 -17.23 3.55
C LEU A 158 13.10 -18.08 2.55
N ARG A 159 14.42 -18.23 2.76
CA ARG A 159 15.30 -19.00 1.86
C ARG A 159 15.32 -20.50 2.14
N SER A 160 15.13 -20.89 3.40
CA SER A 160 15.30 -22.28 3.84
C SER A 160 13.99 -23.07 3.81
N ASN A 161 12.84 -22.41 3.71
CA ASN A 161 11.53 -23.06 3.65
C ASN A 161 10.98 -23.10 2.22
N ARG A 162 10.10 -24.07 1.98
CA ARG A 162 9.37 -24.14 0.71
C ARG A 162 8.38 -23.00 0.62
N LEU A 163 8.17 -22.50 -0.60
CA LEU A 163 7.26 -21.39 -0.85
C LEU A 163 5.84 -21.68 -0.31
N GLU A 164 5.35 -22.91 -0.45
CA GLU A 164 4.01 -23.27 0.01
C GLU A 164 3.87 -23.16 1.53
N ASP A 165 4.90 -23.60 2.28
CA ASP A 165 4.91 -23.54 3.74
C ASP A 165 5.02 -22.09 4.23
N VAL A 166 5.84 -21.28 3.55
CA VAL A 166 5.97 -19.84 3.81
C VAL A 166 4.63 -19.15 3.60
N VAL A 167 4.02 -19.30 2.41
CA VAL A 167 2.78 -18.62 2.06
C VAL A 167 1.63 -18.98 3.01
N ARG A 168 1.45 -20.27 3.35
CA ARG A 168 0.42 -20.70 4.31
C ARG A 168 0.63 -20.14 5.70
N THR A 169 1.87 -20.02 6.13
CA THR A 169 2.20 -19.47 7.45
C THR A 169 1.88 -17.98 7.51
N ILE A 170 2.31 -17.21 6.49
CA ILE A 170 2.24 -15.75 6.55
C ILE A 170 0.87 -15.17 6.21
N ASP A 171 0.06 -15.81 5.34
CA ASP A 171 -1.22 -15.22 4.87
C ASP A 171 -2.16 -14.88 6.03
N THR A 172 -2.19 -15.74 7.05
CA THR A 172 -3.03 -15.56 8.26
C THR A 172 -2.39 -14.72 9.36
N ARG A 173 -1.12 -14.33 9.19
CA ARG A 173 -0.32 -13.56 10.15
C ARG A 173 -0.02 -12.15 9.66
N THR A 174 -0.75 -11.71 8.64
CA THR A 174 -0.57 -10.40 8.05
C THR A 174 -1.47 -9.38 8.74
N GLN A 175 -0.94 -8.18 8.93
CA GLN A 175 -1.70 -6.99 9.25
C GLN A 175 -1.50 -6.01 8.10
N LEU A 176 -2.60 -5.48 7.57
CA LEU A 176 -2.57 -4.43 6.56
C LEU A 176 -1.87 -3.19 7.16
N ASP A 177 -0.87 -2.63 6.49
CA ASP A 177 -0.11 -1.48 7.02
C ASP A 177 -0.47 -0.19 6.29
N SER A 178 -0.27 -0.21 4.97
CA SER A 178 -0.43 0.97 4.12
C SER A 178 -0.75 0.59 2.68
N ILE A 179 -1.47 1.47 2.00
CA ILE A 179 -1.89 1.28 0.61
C ILE A 179 -1.46 2.49 -0.21
N TYR A 180 -0.58 2.26 -1.18
CA TYR A 180 0.02 3.28 -2.02
C TYR A 180 -0.61 3.30 -3.41
N SER A 181 -0.55 4.48 -4.02
CA SER A 181 -0.61 4.65 -5.46
C SER A 181 0.62 5.42 -5.94
N TYR A 182 1.40 4.78 -6.79
CA TYR A 182 2.61 5.34 -7.38
C TYR A 182 2.34 5.97 -8.73
N SER A 183 3.18 6.95 -9.09
CA SER A 183 3.30 7.39 -10.47
C SER A 183 3.81 6.22 -11.34
N SER A 184 3.38 6.17 -12.60
CA SER A 184 3.72 5.09 -13.53
C SER A 184 5.21 4.98 -13.88
N SER A 185 6.03 5.96 -13.45
CA SER A 185 7.49 5.96 -13.58
C SER A 185 8.23 5.24 -12.46
N ASP A 186 7.54 4.78 -11.40
CA ASP A 186 8.24 4.21 -10.27
C ASP A 186 8.81 2.81 -10.58
N GLN A 187 10.11 2.64 -10.31
CA GLN A 187 10.85 1.43 -10.67
C GLN A 187 10.66 0.36 -9.61
N ASP A 188 10.50 -0.90 -10.05
CA ASP A 188 10.47 -2.04 -9.13
C ASP A 188 11.76 -2.10 -8.30
N PHE A 189 11.61 -1.95 -6.99
CA PHE A 189 12.71 -2.17 -6.03
C PHE A 189 13.15 -3.64 -6.11
N LYS A 190 14.23 -3.92 -6.83
CA LYS A 190 14.89 -5.22 -6.83
C LYS A 190 15.85 -5.30 -5.65
N ALA A 191 15.34 -5.67 -4.48
CA ALA A 191 16.20 -6.11 -3.38
C ALA A 191 16.67 -7.55 -3.65
N SER A 192 17.94 -7.84 -3.38
CA SER A 192 18.52 -9.18 -3.55
C SER A 192 17.88 -10.26 -2.68
N ASP A 193 17.24 -9.85 -1.57
CA ASP A 193 16.65 -10.74 -0.57
C ASP A 193 15.11 -10.80 -0.66
N ALA A 194 14.55 -10.49 -1.83
CA ALA A 194 13.12 -10.53 -2.10
C ALA A 194 12.74 -11.75 -2.95
N THR A 195 11.70 -12.48 -2.52
CA THR A 195 11.03 -13.49 -3.34
C THR A 195 9.79 -12.87 -3.96
N SER A 196 9.73 -12.82 -5.29
CA SER A 196 8.58 -12.31 -6.03
C SER A 196 7.91 -13.42 -6.83
N ILE A 197 6.60 -13.56 -6.65
CA ILE A 197 5.75 -14.49 -7.39
C ILE A 197 4.52 -13.75 -7.91
N ASN A 198 3.77 -14.32 -8.85
CA ASN A 198 2.48 -13.74 -9.19
C ASN A 198 1.38 -14.15 -8.20
N GLY A 199 0.28 -13.42 -8.17
CA GLY A 199 -0.87 -13.70 -7.32
C GLY A 199 -1.47 -15.08 -7.55
N ALA A 200 -1.50 -15.57 -8.79
CA ALA A 200 -1.97 -16.93 -9.09
C ALA A 200 -1.10 -18.02 -8.41
N THR A 201 0.22 -17.84 -8.37
CA THR A 201 1.14 -18.74 -7.68
C THR A 201 0.96 -18.65 -6.17
N TYR A 202 0.76 -17.44 -5.63
CA TYR A 202 0.45 -17.23 -4.21
C TYR A 202 -0.82 -17.98 -3.79
N LEU A 203 -1.92 -17.81 -4.54
CA LEU A 203 -3.17 -18.52 -4.29
C LEU A 203 -3.02 -20.04 -4.44
N ALA A 204 -2.28 -20.50 -5.45
CA ALA A 204 -2.02 -21.93 -5.63
C ALA A 204 -1.23 -22.55 -4.46
N ALA A 205 -0.30 -21.80 -3.85
CA ALA A 205 0.47 -22.24 -2.69
C ALA A 205 -0.42 -22.43 -1.45
N LEU A 206 -1.47 -21.62 -1.29
CA LEU A 206 -2.42 -21.72 -0.18
C LEU A 206 -3.33 -22.94 -0.26
N TYR A 207 -3.87 -23.24 -1.45
CA TYR A 207 -4.98 -24.20 -1.60
C TYR A 207 -4.59 -25.58 -2.15
N ARG A 208 -3.30 -25.86 -2.32
CA ARG A 208 -2.79 -27.19 -2.71
C ARG A 208 -2.41 -28.04 -1.51
#